data_AF-M2X9B9-F1
#
_entry.id   AF-M2X9B9-F1
#
_cell.length_a   1.000
_cell.length_b   1.000
_cell.length_c   1.000
_cell.angle_alpha   90.00
_cell.angle_beta   90.00
_cell.angle_gamma   90.00
#
_symmetry.space_group_name_H-M   'P 1'
#
loop_
_entity.id
_entity.type
_entity.pdbx_description
1 polymer ?
#
loop_
_entity_poly.entity_id
_entity_poly.type
_entity_poly.pdbx_seq_one_letter_code
_entity_poly.pdbx_strand_id
1 'polypeptide(L)'
;MRRTTLSSVSTGGNIQQRLSLGPSRANLSNSKEDLKTSSAQRPRLSASSTSTRYSSLGVRRSSVFTNKVGLKVDPRPLNDKSYLNDCVRNLIYFLSTHGYDQAISPKTLTTPTSKEFQSILLFLLRKIDPYFDFEKKFEEELPTLFKTLKYPFTISKSTLYAVGSPHTWPTLLGLLVWITDLLAYDEQASSQETKSIDTESSLNRIFFDYVSRSYQAFLGGADSFDEFDEELAATFDKENNRVESETEELEREIKRFQDEYHQLIEKRNSLESLRQKIEDYKKDIEKFKTLINQLEQHRQVYDKKIADRDEELQNEEKNLEVWKQEKNRLRQIIEDQELNHIDGHRLQRDKQMLTEALEKAYAHRQEAIELQSKVDEKLIEQTAKVEDALRDYHRLAEKLQLIPSTAKNAKGFNFEIELSRDASLHRCEDILSLDLSSVVKPTIHELREAFSSKASRTREEELTVQEKYNHLEEQLLFKRNETSSLEGKYQKLENHYKNERETLASYLESKARETSELEQEVAQMKASNDSALRESQQALDSAYSEYKQTQKQLYEEKEQMNDALLQSIELLTMYKMEIRDKVNSYSNKLEEVYQFVCSS
;
A
#
# COMPACT_ATOMS: atom_id res chain seq x y z
N MET A 1 62.44 28.66 -40.54
CA MET A 1 63.55 27.68 -40.51
C MET A 1 63.48 26.98 -39.16
N ARG A 2 63.50 25.63 -39.06
CA ARG A 2 64.72 24.80 -38.91
C ARG A 2 65.70 25.40 -37.86
N ARG A 3 66.13 24.70 -36.80
CA ARG A 3 65.94 23.28 -36.44
C ARG A 3 66.56 23.01 -35.03
N THR A 4 66.10 21.99 -34.31
CA THR A 4 66.90 21.07 -33.42
C THR A 4 67.64 21.65 -32.18
N THR A 5 67.86 20.98 -31.04
CA THR A 5 67.60 19.59 -30.57
C THR A 5 67.97 19.39 -29.08
N LEU A 6 67.36 18.37 -28.43
CA LEU A 6 67.93 17.49 -27.37
C LEU A 6 68.33 18.12 -25.99
N SER A 7 68.45 17.39 -24.87
CA SER A 7 67.65 16.30 -24.25
C SER A 7 68.32 15.85 -22.92
N SER A 8 67.55 15.46 -21.89
CA SER A 8 67.99 14.83 -20.60
C SER A 8 68.96 15.67 -19.73
N VAL A 9 69.04 15.58 -18.39
CA VAL A 9 68.91 14.48 -17.40
C VAL A 9 68.25 15.07 -16.13
N SER A 10 67.08 14.61 -15.66
CA SER A 10 66.83 13.55 -14.66
C SER A 10 67.36 13.77 -13.23
N THR A 11 66.52 14.36 -12.36
CA THR A 11 66.33 14.07 -10.92
C THR A 11 64.99 14.70 -10.51
N GLY A 12 64.03 14.06 -9.83
CA GLY A 12 63.90 12.67 -9.39
C GLY A 12 62.89 12.59 -8.23
N GLY A 13 61.91 11.68 -8.28
CA GLY A 13 60.94 11.45 -7.18
C GLY A 13 59.48 11.73 -7.54
N ASN A 14 58.86 10.84 -8.33
CA ASN A 14 57.45 10.95 -8.71
C ASN A 14 56.62 9.83 -8.05
N ILE A 15 55.41 10.18 -7.58
CA ILE A 15 54.27 9.29 -7.28
C ILE A 15 54.55 8.16 -6.26
N GLN A 16 54.33 8.49 -4.98
CA GLN A 16 53.85 7.50 -3.99
C GLN A 16 52.33 7.33 -4.21
N GLN A 17 51.89 6.15 -4.64
CA GLN A 17 51.53 5.02 -3.76
C GLN A 17 50.39 5.33 -2.77
N ARG A 18 49.21 4.78 -3.04
CA ARG A 18 48.54 3.91 -2.05
C ARG A 18 48.13 2.60 -2.70
N LEU A 19 48.37 1.52 -1.98
CA LEU A 19 48.19 0.16 -2.45
C LEU A 19 46.71 -0.24 -2.50
N SER A 20 46.42 -1.17 -3.40
CA SER A 20 45.24 -2.03 -3.33
C SER A 20 45.41 -3.11 -2.25
N LEU A 21 44.29 -3.50 -1.64
CA LEU A 21 44.01 -4.89 -1.28
C LEU A 21 42.52 -5.09 -1.56
N GLY A 22 42.19 -6.13 -2.34
CA GLY A 22 40.81 -6.53 -2.65
C GLY A 22 40.18 -7.36 -1.52
N PRO A 23 39.00 -7.98 -1.73
CA PRO A 23 38.50 -8.44 -3.03
C PRO A 23 37.19 -7.77 -3.53
N SER A 24 37.01 -7.83 -4.86
CA SER A 24 35.77 -8.17 -5.61
C SER A 24 34.41 -7.68 -5.04
N ARG A 25 33.62 -6.77 -5.67
CA ARG A 25 33.23 -6.65 -7.11
C ARG A 25 32.74 -7.99 -7.67
N ALA A 26 31.64 -8.14 -8.41
CA ALA A 26 30.97 -7.32 -9.43
C ALA A 26 29.70 -8.13 -9.85
N ASN A 27 28.75 -7.75 -10.71
CA ASN A 27 28.21 -6.55 -11.40
C ASN A 27 26.82 -7.04 -11.94
N LEU A 28 25.86 -6.28 -12.53
CA LEU A 28 25.85 -5.45 -13.74
C LEU A 28 24.48 -4.69 -13.75
N SER A 29 24.45 -3.35 -13.82
CA SER A 29 24.13 -2.50 -15.00
C SER A 29 22.67 -2.53 -15.50
N ASN A 30 21.90 -1.41 -15.49
CA ASN A 30 21.92 -0.26 -16.44
C ASN A 30 21.65 -0.67 -17.92
N SER A 31 20.82 0.00 -18.74
CA SER A 31 20.09 1.30 -18.62
C SER A 31 18.86 1.38 -19.56
N LYS A 32 17.97 2.35 -19.25
CA LYS A 32 17.32 3.38 -20.11
C LYS A 32 17.89 3.58 -21.55
N GLU A 33 17.19 4.17 -22.55
CA GLU A 33 15.91 4.91 -22.67
C GLU A 33 15.47 4.99 -24.17
N ASP A 34 14.19 5.28 -24.48
CA ASP A 34 13.71 6.38 -25.37
C ASP A 34 12.26 6.24 -25.92
N LEU A 35 11.62 7.36 -26.31
CA LEU A 35 10.18 7.47 -26.71
C LEU A 35 9.91 8.00 -28.14
N LYS A 36 8.61 7.89 -28.55
CA LYS A 36 7.80 8.69 -29.54
C LYS A 36 7.65 8.05 -30.95
N THR A 37 6.57 8.25 -31.76
CA THR A 37 5.35 9.11 -31.71
C THR A 37 4.02 8.36 -32.08
N SER A 38 2.90 9.10 -32.00
CA SER A 38 1.61 9.12 -32.79
C SER A 38 1.38 8.18 -34.01
N SER A 39 0.17 7.83 -34.48
CA SER A 39 -1.16 8.51 -34.41
C SER A 39 -2.39 7.62 -34.72
N ALA A 40 -3.53 7.91 -34.07
CA ALA A 40 -4.94 7.99 -34.54
C ALA A 40 -5.68 6.94 -35.45
N GLN A 41 -7.00 6.83 -35.16
CA GLN A 41 -8.16 6.52 -36.04
C GLN A 41 -8.66 5.06 -36.32
N ARG A 42 -9.91 4.82 -35.89
CA ARG A 42 -10.95 3.90 -36.45
C ARG A 42 -11.44 4.48 -37.83
N PRO A 43 -12.18 3.76 -38.74
CA PRO A 43 -13.18 2.70 -38.46
C PRO A 43 -13.47 1.59 -39.52
N ARG A 44 -14.34 0.65 -39.13
CA ARG A 44 -15.47 -0.02 -39.86
C ARG A 44 -15.33 -0.67 -41.28
N LEU A 45 -15.77 -1.94 -41.30
CA LEU A 45 -16.79 -2.57 -42.19
C LEU A 45 -16.51 -2.86 -43.69
N SER A 46 -16.44 -4.17 -43.97
CA SER A 46 -17.27 -4.96 -44.92
C SER A 46 -17.33 -4.71 -46.44
N ALA A 47 -17.11 -5.83 -47.15
CA ALA A 47 -17.92 -6.38 -48.26
C ALA A 47 -17.71 -5.92 -49.73
N SER A 48 -17.90 -6.92 -50.62
CA SER A 48 -17.92 -6.89 -52.09
C SER A 48 -16.60 -6.51 -52.80
N SER A 49 -15.95 -7.31 -53.66
CA SER A 49 -16.32 -8.30 -54.69
C SER A 49 -16.41 -7.74 -56.12
N THR A 50 -15.30 -7.83 -56.87
CA THR A 50 -15.23 -7.98 -58.33
C THR A 50 -13.84 -8.54 -58.65
N SER A 51 -13.73 -9.82 -59.04
CA SER A 51 -13.70 -10.26 -60.44
C SER A 51 -12.65 -9.57 -61.31
N THR A 52 -11.52 -10.26 -61.56
CA THR A 52 -11.08 -10.58 -62.94
C THR A 52 -10.18 -11.82 -62.88
N ARG A 53 -10.38 -12.76 -63.82
CA ARG A 53 -9.57 -13.97 -63.96
C ARG A 53 -8.37 -13.69 -64.87
N TYR A 54 -7.18 -14.15 -64.49
CA TYR A 54 -6.20 -14.62 -65.47
C TYR A 54 -5.42 -15.80 -64.91
N SER A 55 -5.31 -16.85 -65.70
CA SER A 55 -4.68 -18.11 -65.33
C SER A 55 -3.62 -18.50 -66.34
N SER A 56 -2.35 -18.48 -65.94
CA SER A 56 -1.29 -19.29 -66.56
C SER A 56 -0.02 -19.25 -65.71
N LEU A 57 0.62 -20.42 -65.59
CA LEU A 57 2.02 -20.70 -65.26
C LEU A 57 2.74 -19.67 -64.33
N GLY A 58 3.17 -19.99 -63.12
CA GLY A 58 3.72 -21.26 -62.64
C GLY A 58 5.00 -20.95 -61.84
N VAL A 59 5.50 -21.91 -61.04
CA VAL A 59 6.68 -21.78 -60.15
C VAL A 59 6.42 -21.08 -58.80
N ARG A 60 6.42 -21.92 -57.75
CA ARG A 60 6.77 -21.65 -56.33
C ARG A 60 5.97 -20.59 -55.56
N ARG A 61 4.97 -21.06 -54.80
CA ARG A 61 4.61 -20.49 -53.50
C ARG A 61 4.69 -21.57 -52.42
N SER A 62 5.52 -21.34 -51.41
CA SER A 62 5.45 -22.04 -50.13
C SER A 62 4.14 -21.65 -49.43
N SER A 63 3.22 -22.59 -49.30
CA SER A 63 1.94 -22.34 -48.62
C SER A 63 2.17 -22.29 -47.12
N VAL A 64 2.00 -21.10 -46.53
CA VAL A 64 1.81 -20.91 -45.09
C VAL A 64 0.72 -21.87 -44.62
N PHE A 65 1.06 -22.74 -43.67
CA PHE A 65 0.16 -23.78 -43.18
C PHE A 65 -0.95 -23.13 -42.35
N THR A 66 -2.19 -23.53 -42.61
CA THR A 66 -3.33 -23.14 -41.79
C THR A 66 -3.23 -23.82 -40.43
N ASN A 67 -3.42 -23.07 -39.34
CA ASN A 67 -3.56 -23.67 -38.01
C ASN A 67 -4.85 -24.50 -37.93
N LYS A 68 -4.79 -25.74 -38.40
CA LYS A 68 -5.53 -26.83 -37.77
C LYS A 68 -5.14 -26.82 -36.29
N VAL A 69 -6.10 -27.07 -35.40
CA VAL A 69 -5.79 -27.49 -34.04
C VAL A 69 -4.93 -28.75 -34.15
N GLY A 70 -3.63 -28.59 -33.93
CA GLY A 70 -2.69 -29.69 -34.02
C GLY A 70 -3.04 -30.74 -32.98
N LEU A 71 -2.88 -32.02 -33.34
CA LEU A 71 -2.74 -33.08 -32.34
C LEU A 71 -1.71 -32.59 -31.31
N LYS A 72 -2.07 -32.56 -30.02
CA LYS A 72 -1.11 -32.22 -28.95
C LYS A 72 0.08 -33.17 -29.10
N VAL A 73 1.22 -32.62 -29.52
CA VAL A 73 2.47 -33.39 -29.56
C VAL A 73 2.78 -33.79 -28.13
N ASP A 74 3.10 -35.07 -27.92
CA ASP A 74 3.47 -35.57 -26.61
C ASP A 74 4.75 -34.84 -26.16
N PRO A 75 4.73 -34.08 -25.04
CA PRO A 75 5.89 -33.33 -24.59
C PRO A 75 6.91 -34.24 -23.89
N ARG A 76 6.56 -35.50 -23.60
CA ARG A 76 7.48 -36.46 -22.99
C ARG A 76 8.54 -36.86 -24.01
N PRO A 77 9.82 -36.95 -23.63
CA PRO A 77 10.89 -37.32 -24.55
C PRO A 77 10.90 -38.85 -24.78
N LEU A 78 9.84 -39.38 -25.40
CA LEU A 78 9.66 -40.81 -25.68
C LEU A 78 10.72 -41.40 -26.64
N ASN A 79 11.52 -40.55 -27.29
CA ASN A 79 12.65 -40.97 -28.12
C ASN A 79 13.99 -40.98 -27.34
N ASP A 80 14.03 -40.46 -26.11
CA ASP A 80 15.24 -40.49 -25.27
C ASP A 80 15.32 -41.80 -24.48
N LYS A 81 16.42 -42.52 -24.68
CA LYS A 81 16.69 -43.78 -24.00
C LYS A 81 16.94 -43.59 -22.50
N SER A 82 17.43 -42.43 -22.04
CA SER A 82 17.59 -42.17 -20.60
C SER A 82 16.22 -42.09 -19.94
N TYR A 83 15.36 -41.20 -20.43
CA TYR A 83 13.98 -41.06 -19.95
C TYR A 83 13.21 -42.39 -19.93
N LEU A 84 13.28 -43.19 -21.00
CA LEU A 84 12.60 -44.50 -21.03
C LEU A 84 13.14 -45.48 -19.97
N ASN A 85 14.45 -45.46 -19.66
CA ASN A 85 15.01 -46.28 -18.59
C ASN A 85 14.55 -45.80 -17.19
N ASP A 86 14.39 -44.50 -17.00
CA ASP A 86 13.87 -43.91 -15.76
C ASP A 86 12.38 -44.27 -15.58
N CYS A 87 11.58 -44.17 -16.65
CA CYS A 87 10.21 -44.66 -16.73
C CYS A 87 10.07 -46.14 -16.35
N VAL A 88 10.93 -47.03 -16.89
CA VAL A 88 10.96 -48.45 -16.51
C VAL A 88 11.28 -48.64 -15.03
N ARG A 89 12.23 -47.88 -14.46
CA ARG A 89 12.56 -47.96 -13.03
C ARG A 89 11.39 -47.52 -12.14
N ASN A 90 10.71 -46.42 -12.48
CA ASN A 90 9.55 -45.92 -11.73
C ASN A 90 8.39 -46.93 -11.75
N LEU A 91 8.10 -47.50 -12.93
CA LEU A 91 7.06 -48.52 -13.09
C LEU A 91 7.38 -49.79 -12.27
N ILE A 92 8.63 -50.27 -12.31
CA ILE A 92 9.05 -51.43 -11.50
C ILE A 92 8.91 -51.12 -10.00
N TYR A 93 9.33 -49.93 -9.56
CA TYR A 93 9.24 -49.52 -8.16
C TYR A 93 7.79 -49.52 -7.65
N PHE A 94 6.86 -48.95 -8.42
CA PHE A 94 5.45 -48.94 -8.08
C PHE A 94 4.85 -50.36 -8.02
N LEU A 95 5.04 -51.15 -9.09
CA LEU A 95 4.51 -52.52 -9.17
C LEU A 95 5.04 -53.41 -8.03
N SER A 96 6.31 -53.23 -7.63
CA SER A 96 6.91 -53.95 -6.50
C SER A 96 6.33 -53.52 -5.16
N THR A 97 6.12 -52.22 -4.95
CA THR A 97 5.62 -51.65 -3.68
C THR A 97 4.14 -51.98 -3.43
N HIS A 98 3.31 -52.00 -4.48
CA HIS A 98 1.85 -52.23 -4.34
C HIS A 98 1.41 -53.70 -4.55
N GLY A 99 2.36 -54.65 -4.58
CA GLY A 99 2.09 -56.09 -4.56
C GLY A 99 1.63 -56.69 -5.90
N TYR A 100 2.40 -56.50 -6.97
CA TYR A 100 2.15 -57.17 -8.25
C TYR A 100 2.71 -58.61 -8.26
N ASP A 101 1.87 -59.59 -8.61
CA ASP A 101 2.15 -61.02 -8.42
C ASP A 101 3.13 -61.66 -9.42
N GLN A 102 3.44 -61.02 -10.57
CA GLN A 102 4.32 -61.62 -11.59
C GLN A 102 5.74 -61.03 -11.54
N ALA A 103 6.74 -61.85 -11.90
CA ALA A 103 8.13 -61.45 -11.89
C ALA A 103 8.46 -60.40 -12.98
N ILE A 104 8.79 -59.17 -12.57
CA ILE A 104 9.19 -58.08 -13.47
C ILE A 104 10.70 -57.89 -13.44
N SER A 105 11.30 -57.57 -14.58
CA SER A 105 12.69 -57.10 -14.66
C SER A 105 12.83 -55.97 -15.69
N PRO A 106 13.89 -55.14 -15.63
CA PRO A 106 14.14 -54.14 -16.67
C PRO A 106 14.30 -54.74 -18.08
N LYS A 107 14.70 -56.02 -18.17
CA LYS A 107 14.83 -56.74 -19.44
C LYS A 107 13.48 -57.15 -20.04
N THR A 108 12.52 -57.60 -19.23
CA THR A 108 11.17 -57.94 -19.73
C THR A 108 10.42 -56.69 -20.19
N LEU A 109 10.61 -55.55 -19.50
CA LEU A 109 10.08 -54.24 -19.92
C LEU A 109 10.86 -53.53 -21.03
N THR A 110 11.83 -54.19 -21.68
CA THR A 110 12.49 -53.63 -22.89
C THR A 110 11.70 -53.96 -24.16
N THR A 111 11.10 -55.16 -24.24
CA THR A 111 10.26 -55.62 -25.36
C THR A 111 9.17 -56.58 -24.83
N PRO A 112 8.16 -56.08 -24.10
CA PRO A 112 7.17 -56.93 -23.46
C PRO A 112 6.20 -57.55 -24.48
N THR A 113 5.67 -58.72 -24.14
CA THR A 113 4.58 -59.36 -24.85
C THR A 113 3.24 -58.66 -24.58
N SER A 114 2.26 -58.86 -25.46
CA SER A 114 0.91 -58.30 -25.26
C SER A 114 0.28 -58.76 -23.94
N LYS A 115 0.53 -60.01 -23.50
CA LYS A 115 0.03 -60.54 -22.23
C LYS A 115 0.64 -59.85 -21.01
N GLU A 116 1.95 -59.61 -21.00
CA GLU A 116 2.62 -58.89 -19.89
C GLU A 116 2.13 -57.45 -19.78
N PHE A 117 1.95 -56.76 -20.92
CA PHE A 117 1.38 -55.42 -20.93
C PHE A 117 -0.08 -55.39 -20.44
N GLN A 118 -0.91 -56.33 -20.89
CA GLN A 118 -2.29 -56.49 -20.42
C GLN A 118 -2.35 -56.76 -18.92
N SER A 119 -1.49 -57.64 -18.37
CA SER A 119 -1.51 -57.97 -16.94
C SER A 119 -1.03 -56.81 -16.06
N ILE A 120 0.02 -56.08 -16.48
CA ILE A 120 0.48 -54.88 -15.78
C ILE A 120 -0.61 -53.80 -15.79
N LEU A 121 -1.24 -53.57 -16.95
CA LEU A 121 -2.26 -52.54 -17.08
C LEU A 121 -3.55 -52.89 -16.33
N LEU A 122 -3.96 -54.16 -16.34
CA LEU A 122 -5.08 -54.65 -15.53
C LEU A 122 -4.83 -54.46 -14.03
N PHE A 123 -3.61 -54.73 -13.55
CA PHE A 123 -3.24 -54.48 -12.16
C PHE A 123 -3.33 -52.98 -11.80
N LEU A 124 -2.82 -52.09 -12.66
CA LEU A 124 -2.89 -50.64 -12.42
C LEU A 124 -4.34 -50.14 -12.43
N LEU A 125 -5.18 -50.64 -13.33
CA LEU A 125 -6.62 -50.33 -13.36
C LEU A 125 -7.34 -50.86 -12.12
N ARG A 126 -6.94 -52.01 -11.58
CA ARG A 126 -7.46 -52.56 -10.31
C ARG A 126 -7.05 -51.78 -9.05
N LYS A 127 -6.12 -50.82 -9.16
CA LYS A 127 -5.86 -49.84 -8.10
C LYS A 127 -6.83 -48.65 -8.15
N ILE A 128 -7.51 -48.43 -9.28
CA ILE A 128 -8.59 -47.43 -9.43
C ILE A 128 -9.94 -48.05 -9.07
N ASP A 129 -10.23 -49.24 -9.61
CA ASP A 129 -11.46 -50.00 -9.34
C ASP A 129 -11.10 -51.46 -8.99
N PRO A 130 -11.21 -51.88 -7.71
CA PRO A 130 -10.84 -53.22 -7.27
C PRO A 130 -11.52 -54.37 -8.02
N TYR A 131 -12.69 -54.15 -8.61
CA TYR A 131 -13.48 -55.17 -9.31
C TYR A 131 -13.33 -55.13 -10.84
N PHE A 132 -12.46 -54.26 -11.36
CA PHE A 132 -12.32 -54.07 -12.80
C PHE A 132 -11.86 -55.34 -13.56
N ASP A 133 -12.56 -55.66 -14.65
CA ASP A 133 -12.14 -56.63 -15.65
C ASP A 133 -12.60 -56.17 -17.05
N PHE A 134 -12.00 -56.71 -18.11
CA PHE A 134 -12.35 -56.34 -19.50
C PHE A 134 -13.55 -57.17 -19.99
N GLU A 135 -14.67 -56.51 -20.34
CA GLU A 135 -15.87 -57.18 -20.84
C GLU A 135 -15.75 -57.57 -22.32
N LYS A 136 -14.99 -56.81 -23.10
CA LYS A 136 -14.79 -57.04 -24.55
C LYS A 136 -13.30 -57.17 -24.87
N LYS A 137 -12.97 -57.20 -26.16
CA LYS A 137 -11.58 -57.23 -26.63
C LYS A 137 -10.83 -55.99 -26.14
N PHE A 138 -9.71 -56.24 -25.48
CA PHE A 138 -8.79 -55.24 -24.92
C PHE A 138 -8.49 -54.08 -25.87
N GLU A 139 -8.25 -54.37 -27.15
CA GLU A 139 -7.89 -53.37 -28.17
C GLU A 139 -9.05 -52.43 -28.55
N GLU A 140 -10.28 -52.75 -28.16
CA GLU A 140 -11.48 -51.94 -28.41
C GLU A 140 -11.91 -51.13 -27.19
N GLU A 141 -11.73 -51.67 -25.99
CA GLU A 141 -12.10 -51.00 -24.74
C GLU A 141 -11.03 -50.02 -24.28
N LEU A 142 -9.74 -50.36 -24.40
CA LEU A 142 -8.66 -49.54 -23.85
C LEU A 142 -8.62 -48.09 -24.39
N PRO A 143 -8.78 -47.81 -25.70
CA PRO A 143 -8.83 -46.44 -26.19
C PRO A 143 -10.03 -45.64 -25.66
N THR A 144 -11.13 -46.33 -25.33
CA THR A 144 -12.34 -45.72 -24.77
C THR A 144 -12.14 -45.42 -23.28
N LEU A 145 -11.60 -46.37 -22.53
CA LEU A 145 -11.29 -46.23 -21.10
C LEU A 145 -10.31 -45.08 -20.84
N PHE A 146 -9.20 -45.02 -21.57
CA PHE A 146 -8.21 -43.95 -21.42
C PHE A 146 -8.74 -42.59 -21.87
N LYS A 147 -9.69 -42.54 -22.81
CA LYS A 147 -10.42 -41.31 -23.16
C LYS A 147 -11.35 -40.84 -22.02
N THR A 148 -11.97 -41.77 -21.29
CA THR A 148 -12.76 -41.47 -20.09
C THR A 148 -11.87 -40.93 -18.96
N LEU A 149 -10.73 -41.59 -18.71
CA LEU A 149 -9.66 -41.14 -17.79
C LEU A 149 -8.93 -39.85 -18.24
N LYS A 150 -9.39 -39.19 -19.32
CA LYS A 150 -8.84 -37.93 -19.87
C LYS A 150 -7.37 -38.00 -20.29
N TYR A 151 -6.87 -39.19 -20.65
CA TYR A 151 -5.52 -39.36 -21.20
C TYR A 151 -5.34 -38.46 -22.44
N PRO A 152 -4.33 -37.56 -22.46
CA PRO A 152 -4.26 -36.49 -23.44
C PRO A 152 -3.80 -36.91 -24.85
N PHE A 153 -3.41 -38.17 -25.06
CA PHE A 153 -2.86 -38.67 -26.33
C PHE A 153 -3.69 -39.82 -26.91
N THR A 154 -3.79 -39.88 -28.24
CA THR A 154 -4.61 -40.89 -28.92
C THR A 154 -3.93 -42.26 -28.93
N ILE A 155 -4.63 -43.28 -28.45
CA ILE A 155 -4.21 -44.69 -28.52
C ILE A 155 -4.94 -45.33 -29.72
N SER A 156 -4.21 -45.84 -30.71
CA SER A 156 -4.82 -46.51 -31.87
C SER A 156 -4.88 -48.02 -31.69
N LYS A 157 -5.89 -48.69 -32.25
CA LYS A 157 -5.98 -50.17 -32.19
C LYS A 157 -4.69 -50.85 -32.71
N SER A 158 -4.04 -50.26 -33.71
CA SER A 158 -2.79 -50.76 -34.28
C SER A 158 -1.58 -50.73 -33.33
N THR A 159 -1.49 -49.79 -32.37
CA THR A 159 -0.40 -49.83 -31.38
C THR A 159 -0.59 -50.97 -30.38
N LEU A 160 -1.85 -51.31 -30.07
CA LEU A 160 -2.20 -52.36 -29.11
C LEU A 160 -2.00 -53.79 -29.66
N TYR A 161 -2.12 -53.99 -30.98
CA TYR A 161 -1.73 -55.28 -31.60
C TYR A 161 -0.22 -55.51 -31.66
N ALA A 162 0.60 -54.47 -31.50
CA ALA A 162 2.06 -54.52 -31.69
C ALA A 162 2.82 -53.94 -30.49
N VAL A 163 2.41 -54.27 -29.26
CA VAL A 163 2.89 -53.67 -28.01
C VAL A 163 4.42 -53.60 -27.88
N GLY A 164 5.11 -54.72 -28.13
CA GLY A 164 6.57 -54.84 -27.94
C GLY A 164 7.43 -54.36 -29.10
N SER A 165 6.87 -53.67 -30.10
CA SER A 165 7.65 -53.13 -31.23
C SER A 165 8.45 -51.89 -30.81
N PRO A 166 9.72 -51.71 -31.27
CA PRO A 166 10.58 -50.58 -30.87
C PRO A 166 9.98 -49.18 -31.11
N HIS A 167 9.00 -49.05 -32.01
CA HIS A 167 8.36 -47.76 -32.33
C HIS A 167 7.01 -47.53 -31.63
N THR A 168 6.44 -48.55 -30.99
CA THR A 168 5.14 -48.47 -30.28
C THR A 168 5.32 -48.57 -28.77
N TRP A 169 6.30 -49.36 -28.32
CA TRP A 169 6.57 -49.58 -26.90
C TRP A 169 6.82 -48.27 -26.12
N PRO A 170 7.59 -47.28 -26.61
CA PRO A 170 7.78 -46.02 -25.88
C PRO A 170 6.47 -45.29 -25.55
N THR A 171 5.51 -45.28 -26.49
CA THR A 171 4.18 -44.66 -26.30
C THR A 171 3.31 -45.41 -25.28
N LEU A 172 3.42 -46.74 -25.25
CA LEU A 172 2.67 -47.58 -24.32
C LEU A 172 3.31 -47.62 -22.91
N LEU A 173 4.63 -47.59 -22.82
CA LEU A 173 5.34 -47.36 -21.56
C LEU A 173 4.98 -46.00 -20.98
N GLY A 174 4.94 -44.95 -21.81
CA GLY A 174 4.45 -43.63 -21.41
C GLY A 174 3.02 -43.67 -20.87
N LEU A 175 2.14 -44.49 -21.44
CA LEU A 175 0.78 -44.70 -20.93
C LEU A 175 0.79 -45.37 -19.53
N LEU A 176 1.59 -46.42 -19.34
CA LEU A 176 1.72 -47.11 -18.04
C LEU A 176 2.29 -46.20 -16.96
N VAL A 177 3.31 -45.39 -17.29
CA VAL A 177 3.90 -44.43 -16.37
C VAL A 177 2.90 -43.33 -16.04
N TRP A 178 2.13 -42.83 -17.01
CA TRP A 178 1.12 -41.80 -16.74
C TRP A 178 0.04 -42.26 -15.75
N ILE A 179 -0.48 -43.48 -15.87
CA ILE A 179 -1.45 -44.01 -14.88
C ILE A 179 -0.78 -44.33 -13.54
N THR A 180 0.51 -44.71 -13.55
CA THR A 180 1.32 -44.91 -12.32
C THR A 180 1.52 -43.59 -11.58
N ASP A 181 1.90 -42.53 -12.28
CA ASP A 181 2.10 -41.18 -11.73
C ASP A 181 0.77 -40.61 -11.21
N LEU A 182 -0.36 -40.92 -11.88
CA LEU A 182 -1.71 -40.53 -11.44
C LEU A 182 -2.09 -41.22 -10.11
N LEU A 183 -1.83 -42.52 -9.98
CA LEU A 183 -2.07 -43.27 -8.74
C LEU A 183 -1.17 -42.78 -7.59
N ALA A 184 0.11 -42.51 -7.88
CA ALA A 184 1.05 -41.98 -6.90
C ALA A 184 0.69 -40.54 -6.46
N TYR A 185 0.10 -39.74 -7.36
CA TYR A 185 -0.45 -38.43 -7.02
C TYR A 185 -1.69 -38.56 -6.12
N ASP A 186 -2.60 -39.49 -6.43
CA ASP A 186 -3.84 -39.72 -5.67
C ASP A 186 -3.56 -40.14 -4.21
N GLU A 187 -2.59 -41.04 -4.00
CA GLU A 187 -2.10 -41.44 -2.68
C GLU A 187 -1.51 -40.25 -1.88
N GLN A 188 -0.76 -39.37 -2.55
CA GLN A 188 -0.19 -38.16 -1.94
C GLN A 188 -1.24 -37.10 -1.64
N ALA A 189 -2.22 -36.88 -2.53
CA ALA A 189 -3.31 -35.93 -2.36
C ALA A 189 -4.21 -36.34 -1.17
N SER A 190 -4.67 -37.59 -1.16
CA SER A 190 -5.45 -38.19 -0.06
C SER A 190 -4.74 -38.07 1.29
N SER A 191 -3.41 -38.18 1.29
CA SER A 191 -2.59 -38.02 2.51
C SER A 191 -2.50 -36.58 3.02
N GLN A 192 -2.74 -35.56 2.19
CA GLN A 192 -2.64 -34.14 2.58
C GLN A 192 -3.98 -33.51 2.97
N GLU A 193 -5.11 -33.90 2.34
CA GLU A 193 -6.44 -33.34 2.65
C GLU A 193 -6.82 -33.49 4.14
N THR A 194 -6.28 -34.52 4.82
CA THR A 194 -6.47 -34.74 6.26
C THR A 194 -5.93 -33.63 7.18
N LYS A 195 -5.09 -32.71 6.68
CA LYS A 195 -4.35 -31.72 7.49
C LYS A 195 -4.70 -30.26 7.23
N SER A 196 -5.47 -29.94 6.19
CA SER A 196 -5.63 -28.58 5.67
C SER A 196 -7.10 -28.19 5.52
N ILE A 197 -7.86 -28.27 6.61
CA ILE A 197 -9.31 -27.99 6.62
C ILE A 197 -9.61 -26.99 7.75
N ASP A 198 -10.18 -25.85 7.38
CA ASP A 198 -10.39 -24.68 8.22
C ASP A 198 -11.35 -24.91 9.41
N THR A 199 -11.30 -24.01 10.39
CA THR A 199 -12.13 -24.07 11.62
C THR A 199 -13.64 -24.02 11.34
N GLU A 200 -14.11 -23.26 10.35
CA GLU A 200 -15.54 -23.31 9.93
C GLU A 200 -15.94 -24.69 9.38
N SER A 201 -15.00 -25.39 8.75
CA SER A 201 -15.21 -26.76 8.29
C SER A 201 -15.10 -27.78 9.43
N SER A 202 -14.56 -27.40 10.60
CA SER A 202 -14.53 -28.28 11.78
C SER A 202 -15.92 -28.52 12.38
N LEU A 203 -16.76 -27.49 12.52
CA LEU A 203 -18.16 -27.66 12.96
C LEU A 203 -18.99 -28.43 11.93
N ASN A 204 -18.83 -28.10 10.64
CA ASN A 204 -19.47 -28.84 9.56
C ASN A 204 -19.01 -30.30 9.50
N ARG A 205 -17.74 -30.59 9.82
CA ARG A 205 -17.19 -31.95 9.91
C ARG A 205 -17.74 -32.72 11.12
N ILE A 206 -17.87 -32.08 12.28
CA ILE A 206 -18.49 -32.67 13.48
C ILE A 206 -19.95 -33.04 13.17
N PHE A 207 -20.71 -32.11 12.57
CA PHE A 207 -22.08 -32.37 12.15
C PHE A 207 -22.17 -33.45 11.06
N PHE A 208 -21.27 -33.45 10.07
CA PHE A 208 -21.25 -34.45 9.01
C PHE A 208 -20.87 -35.85 9.52
N ASP A 209 -19.96 -35.97 10.50
CA ASP A 209 -19.64 -37.23 11.17
C ASP A 209 -20.85 -37.74 11.96
N TYR A 210 -21.51 -36.88 12.75
CA TYR A 210 -22.79 -37.19 13.39
C TYR A 210 -23.84 -37.69 12.39
N VAL A 211 -24.10 -36.96 11.30
CA VAL A 211 -25.07 -37.35 10.26
C VAL A 211 -24.65 -38.66 9.59
N SER A 212 -23.36 -38.88 9.35
CA SER A 212 -22.87 -40.13 8.74
C SER A 212 -23.10 -41.33 9.65
N ARG A 213 -22.83 -41.19 10.95
CA ARG A 213 -23.03 -42.26 11.95
C ARG A 213 -24.50 -42.53 12.22
N SER A 214 -25.32 -41.50 12.41
CA SER A 214 -26.77 -41.65 12.64
C SER A 214 -27.47 -42.19 11.38
N TYR A 215 -27.08 -41.76 10.18
CA TYR A 215 -27.59 -42.34 8.94
C TYR A 215 -27.14 -43.79 8.72
N GLN A 216 -25.92 -44.16 9.13
CA GLN A 216 -25.48 -45.57 9.13
C GLN A 216 -26.30 -46.42 10.12
N ALA A 217 -26.61 -45.90 11.30
CA ALA A 217 -27.48 -46.56 12.28
C ALA A 217 -28.92 -46.70 11.76
N PHE A 218 -29.45 -45.66 11.11
CA PHE A 218 -30.75 -45.68 10.43
C PHE A 218 -30.82 -46.75 9.33
N LEU A 219 -29.80 -46.84 8.47
CA LEU A 219 -29.69 -47.91 7.46
C LEU A 219 -29.51 -49.31 8.09
N GLY A 220 -29.02 -49.37 9.33
CA GLY A 220 -28.99 -50.57 10.16
C GLY A 220 -30.32 -50.92 10.84
N GLY A 221 -31.35 -50.07 10.72
CA GLY A 221 -32.68 -50.27 11.31
C GLY A 221 -32.85 -49.72 12.73
N ALA A 222 -32.05 -48.74 13.15
CA ALA A 222 -32.26 -48.02 14.41
C ALA A 222 -33.25 -46.86 14.26
N ASP A 223 -34.20 -46.73 15.20
CA ASP A 223 -35.23 -45.69 15.25
C ASP A 223 -34.98 -44.58 16.31
N SER A 224 -33.92 -44.71 17.12
CA SER A 224 -33.46 -43.67 18.07
C SER A 224 -31.97 -43.39 17.86
N PHE A 225 -31.59 -42.14 18.12
CA PHE A 225 -30.24 -41.61 17.95
C PHE A 225 -29.75 -40.84 19.19
N ASP A 226 -30.41 -41.04 20.34
CA ASP A 226 -30.21 -40.24 21.56
C ASP A 226 -28.74 -40.24 22.03
N GLU A 227 -28.03 -41.38 21.90
CA GLU A 227 -26.59 -41.48 22.21
C GLU A 227 -25.72 -40.60 21.32
N PHE A 228 -26.06 -40.43 20.04
CA PHE A 228 -25.35 -39.56 19.10
C PHE A 228 -25.67 -38.08 19.34
N ASP A 229 -26.91 -37.77 19.76
CA ASP A 229 -27.34 -36.43 20.12
C ASP A 229 -26.61 -35.94 21.40
N GLU A 230 -26.45 -36.82 22.40
CA GLU A 230 -25.66 -36.55 23.61
C GLU A 230 -24.16 -36.38 23.30
N GLU A 231 -23.56 -37.22 22.43
CA GLU A 231 -22.16 -37.05 21.96
C GLU A 231 -22.00 -35.69 21.26
N LEU A 232 -22.93 -35.34 20.37
CA LEU A 232 -22.91 -34.08 19.64
C LEU A 232 -22.99 -32.87 20.60
N ALA A 233 -23.97 -32.86 21.51
CA ALA A 233 -24.13 -31.80 22.50
C ALA A 233 -22.86 -31.60 23.34
N ALA A 234 -22.27 -32.68 23.85
CA ALA A 234 -21.03 -32.62 24.62
C ALA A 234 -19.83 -32.05 23.84
N THR A 235 -19.75 -32.31 22.52
CA THR A 235 -18.69 -31.70 21.68
C THR A 235 -18.92 -30.20 21.44
N PHE A 236 -20.17 -29.78 21.21
CA PHE A 236 -20.52 -28.36 21.05
C PHE A 236 -20.31 -27.56 22.34
N ASP A 237 -20.72 -28.10 23.49
CA ASP A 237 -20.48 -27.46 24.78
C ASP A 237 -18.99 -27.28 25.04
N LYS A 238 -18.16 -28.28 24.71
CA LYS A 238 -16.70 -28.20 24.87
C LYS A 238 -16.08 -27.11 23.99
N GLU A 239 -16.48 -26.98 22.73
CA GLU A 239 -15.98 -25.93 21.84
C GLU A 239 -16.52 -24.54 22.24
N ASN A 240 -17.77 -24.43 22.68
CA ASN A 240 -18.33 -23.19 23.22
C ASN A 240 -17.53 -22.70 24.44
N ASN A 241 -17.28 -23.57 25.42
CA ASN A 241 -16.45 -23.25 26.60
C ASN A 241 -15.03 -22.82 26.20
N ARG A 242 -14.45 -23.41 25.14
CA ARG A 242 -13.13 -22.99 24.62
C ARG A 242 -13.17 -21.58 24.03
N VAL A 243 -14.18 -21.28 23.20
CA VAL A 243 -14.37 -19.97 22.57
C VAL A 243 -14.70 -18.90 23.61
N GLU A 244 -15.50 -19.22 24.62
CA GLU A 244 -15.82 -18.32 25.74
C GLU A 244 -14.55 -17.97 26.54
N SER A 245 -13.74 -18.97 26.92
CA SER A 245 -12.45 -18.73 27.59
C SER A 245 -11.47 -17.91 26.74
N GLU A 246 -11.39 -18.16 25.43
CA GLU A 246 -10.56 -17.39 24.49
C GLU A 246 -11.05 -15.93 24.37
N THR A 247 -12.37 -15.73 24.36
CA THR A 247 -12.99 -14.39 24.35
C THR A 247 -12.71 -13.64 25.65
N GLU A 248 -12.84 -14.28 26.82
CA GLU A 248 -12.50 -13.68 28.12
C GLU A 248 -11.01 -13.33 28.25
N GLU A 249 -10.11 -14.08 27.62
CA GLU A 249 -8.69 -13.76 27.57
C GLU A 249 -8.44 -12.52 26.69
N LEU A 250 -9.03 -12.47 25.49
CA LEU A 250 -8.92 -11.32 24.59
C LEU A 250 -9.52 -10.04 25.20
N GLU A 251 -10.67 -10.13 25.89
CA GLU A 251 -11.26 -8.99 26.59
C GLU A 251 -10.35 -8.46 27.72
N ARG A 252 -9.70 -9.36 28.46
CA ARG A 252 -8.70 -9.00 29.48
C ARG A 252 -7.47 -8.32 28.86
N GLU A 253 -6.99 -8.79 27.72
CA GLU A 253 -5.89 -8.14 26.98
C GLU A 253 -6.28 -6.77 26.44
N ILE A 254 -7.45 -6.65 25.80
CA ILE A 254 -7.98 -5.37 25.30
C ILE A 254 -8.06 -4.35 26.44
N LYS A 255 -8.60 -4.73 27.60
CA LYS A 255 -8.69 -3.86 28.77
C LYS A 255 -7.30 -3.44 29.27
N ARG A 256 -6.35 -4.38 29.35
CA ARG A 256 -4.96 -4.08 29.72
C ARG A 256 -4.30 -3.08 28.76
N PHE A 257 -4.49 -3.24 27.46
CA PHE A 257 -3.96 -2.30 26.46
C PHE A 257 -4.64 -0.93 26.52
N GLN A 258 -5.94 -0.87 26.83
CA GLN A 258 -6.66 0.39 27.08
C GLN A 258 -6.08 1.11 28.31
N ASP A 259 -5.87 0.41 29.43
CA ASP A 259 -5.27 0.97 30.64
C ASP A 259 -3.83 1.47 30.39
N GLU A 260 -3.01 0.72 29.65
CA GLU A 260 -1.66 1.14 29.24
C GLU A 260 -1.69 2.39 28.34
N TYR A 261 -2.60 2.41 27.36
CA TYR A 261 -2.81 3.57 26.48
C TYR A 261 -3.22 4.83 27.26
N HIS A 262 -4.13 4.71 28.23
CA HIS A 262 -4.52 5.82 29.09
C HIS A 262 -3.34 6.34 29.94
N GLN A 263 -2.54 5.45 30.54
CA GLN A 263 -1.34 5.84 31.28
C GLN A 263 -0.30 6.54 30.38
N LEU A 264 -0.14 6.10 29.12
CA LEU A 264 0.77 6.73 28.17
C LEU A 264 0.28 8.13 27.75
N ILE A 265 -1.03 8.34 27.59
CA ILE A 265 -1.62 9.67 27.36
C ILE A 265 -1.36 10.60 28.56
N GLU A 266 -1.58 10.12 29.78
CA GLU A 266 -1.37 10.94 30.98
C GLU A 266 0.11 11.36 31.11
N LYS A 267 1.03 10.40 30.92
CA LYS A 267 2.49 10.67 30.86
C LYS A 267 2.84 11.66 29.74
N ARG A 268 2.22 11.56 28.56
CA ARG A 268 2.42 12.51 27.44
C ARG A 268 1.96 13.91 27.81
N ASN A 269 0.78 14.06 28.42
CA ASN A 269 0.23 15.36 28.80
C ASN A 269 1.07 16.01 29.91
N SER A 270 1.57 15.23 30.88
CA SER A 270 2.54 15.68 31.88
C SER A 270 3.84 16.17 31.23
N LEU A 271 4.38 15.41 30.27
CA LEU A 271 5.60 15.77 29.53
C LEU A 271 5.43 17.04 28.70
N GLU A 272 4.26 17.27 28.10
CA GLU A 272 3.95 18.51 27.37
C GLU A 272 3.90 19.73 28.32
N SER A 273 3.32 19.58 29.52
CA SER A 273 3.37 20.64 30.55
C SER A 273 4.81 20.94 31.01
N LEU A 274 5.68 19.93 31.02
CA LEU A 274 7.10 20.08 31.34
C LEU A 274 7.86 20.81 30.21
N ARG A 275 7.52 20.53 28.94
CA ARG A 275 8.07 21.24 27.78
C ARG A 275 7.68 22.71 27.78
N GLN A 276 6.43 23.05 28.10
CA GLN A 276 5.99 24.43 28.26
C GLN A 276 6.79 25.16 29.35
N LYS A 277 6.95 24.55 30.54
CA LYS A 277 7.78 25.10 31.62
C LYS A 277 9.25 25.31 31.20
N ILE A 278 9.84 24.37 30.47
CA ILE A 278 11.20 24.52 29.93
C ILE A 278 11.29 25.71 28.99
N GLU A 279 10.30 25.89 28.11
CA GLU A 279 10.27 26.99 27.14
C GLU A 279 10.05 28.36 27.81
N ASP A 280 9.22 28.42 28.85
CA ASP A 280 9.04 29.64 29.64
C ASP A 280 10.29 29.98 30.46
N TYR A 281 10.97 28.99 31.07
CA TYR A 281 12.26 29.21 31.72
C TYR A 281 13.35 29.67 30.74
N LYS A 282 13.38 29.22 29.48
CA LYS A 282 14.29 29.76 28.48
C LYS A 282 14.03 31.24 28.20
N LYS A 283 12.76 31.61 27.97
CA LYS A 283 12.37 33.02 27.77
C LYS A 283 12.75 33.88 28.97
N ASP A 284 12.58 33.38 30.18
CA ASP A 284 12.97 34.10 31.40
C ASP A 284 14.49 34.21 31.54
N ILE A 285 15.26 33.17 31.20
CA ILE A 285 16.73 33.26 31.11
C ILE A 285 17.17 34.33 30.09
N GLU A 286 16.49 34.46 28.95
CA GLU A 286 16.76 35.52 27.97
C GLU A 286 16.42 36.91 28.51
N LYS A 287 15.27 37.09 29.19
CA LYS A 287 14.91 38.34 29.88
C LYS A 287 15.93 38.71 30.96
N PHE A 288 16.40 37.75 31.75
CA PHE A 288 17.42 38.01 32.77
C PHE A 288 18.77 38.36 32.14
N LYS A 289 19.17 37.72 31.03
CA LYS A 289 20.39 38.10 30.30
C LYS A 289 20.31 39.51 29.71
N THR A 290 19.17 39.92 29.14
CA THR A 290 19.01 41.29 28.63
C THR A 290 18.99 42.31 29.76
N LEU A 291 18.34 42.02 30.89
CA LEU A 291 18.36 42.85 32.09
C LEU A 291 19.77 42.99 32.69
N ILE A 292 20.54 41.89 32.80
CA ILE A 292 21.92 41.92 33.29
C ILE A 292 22.78 42.80 32.38
N ASN A 293 22.68 42.64 31.06
CA ASN A 293 23.43 43.45 30.09
C ASN A 293 23.03 44.95 30.19
N GLN A 294 21.75 45.27 30.38
CA GLN A 294 21.30 46.64 30.64
C GLN A 294 21.89 47.21 31.94
N LEU A 295 21.94 46.42 33.02
CA LEU A 295 22.53 46.83 34.30
C LEU A 295 24.06 46.98 34.21
N GLU A 296 24.74 46.14 33.44
CA GLU A 296 26.18 46.24 33.17
C GLU A 296 26.51 47.49 32.34
N GLN A 297 25.73 47.78 31.28
CA GLN A 297 25.85 49.03 30.51
C GLN A 297 25.60 50.26 31.38
N HIS A 298 24.54 50.23 32.21
CA HIS A 298 24.24 51.29 33.15
C HIS A 298 25.40 51.50 34.12
N ARG A 299 25.92 50.42 34.74
CA ARG A 299 27.10 50.47 35.61
C ARG A 299 28.30 51.10 34.89
N GLN A 300 28.64 50.67 33.68
CA GLN A 300 29.74 51.27 32.92
C GLN A 300 29.56 52.78 32.66
N VAL A 301 28.33 53.25 32.44
CA VAL A 301 28.04 54.69 32.30
C VAL A 301 28.26 55.44 33.62
N TYR A 302 27.93 54.85 34.77
CA TYR A 302 28.20 55.48 36.07
C TYR A 302 29.67 55.40 36.46
N ASP A 303 30.35 54.29 36.19
CA ASP A 303 31.80 54.14 36.40
C ASP A 303 32.57 55.22 35.61
N LYS A 304 32.15 55.52 34.35
CA LYS A 304 32.69 56.65 33.57
C LYS A 304 32.37 58.01 34.19
N LYS A 305 31.09 58.27 34.54
CA LYS A 305 30.70 59.55 35.16
C LYS A 305 31.42 59.83 36.48
N ILE A 306 31.78 58.79 37.24
CA ILE A 306 32.60 58.93 38.45
C ILE A 306 34.02 59.35 38.05
N ALA A 307 34.65 58.65 37.10
CA ALA A 307 35.98 59.02 36.62
C ALA A 307 36.04 60.45 36.04
N ASP A 308 35.06 60.85 35.22
CA ASP A 308 34.96 62.21 34.65
C ASP A 308 34.87 63.28 35.78
N ARG A 309 34.08 62.99 36.84
CA ARG A 309 33.92 63.88 38.00
C ARG A 309 35.17 63.91 38.88
N ASP A 310 35.88 62.80 39.04
CA ASP A 310 37.15 62.74 39.77
C ASP A 310 38.25 63.54 39.04
N GLU A 311 38.28 63.50 37.69
CA GLU A 311 39.21 64.31 36.89
C GLU A 311 38.88 65.81 36.96
N GLU A 312 37.61 66.19 36.86
CA GLU A 312 37.17 67.58 37.07
C GLU A 312 37.54 68.09 38.48
N LEU A 313 37.33 67.28 39.51
CA LEU A 313 37.68 67.61 40.90
C LEU A 313 39.19 67.84 41.03
N GLN A 314 40.03 66.96 40.48
CA GLN A 314 41.49 67.14 40.47
C GLN A 314 41.93 68.40 39.70
N ASN A 315 41.23 68.77 38.64
CA ASN A 315 41.55 69.98 37.89
C ASN A 315 41.13 71.25 38.64
N GLU A 316 39.99 71.25 39.34
CA GLU A 316 39.61 72.37 40.21
C GLU A 316 40.51 72.50 41.44
N GLU A 317 41.00 71.39 42.02
CA GLU A 317 42.02 71.43 43.08
C GLU A 317 43.33 72.08 42.59
N LYS A 318 43.78 71.78 41.37
CA LYS A 318 44.95 72.44 40.74
C LYS A 318 44.67 73.94 40.50
N ASN A 319 43.52 74.28 39.95
CA ASN A 319 43.11 75.67 39.69
C ASN A 319 43.10 76.49 40.99
N LEU A 320 42.51 75.93 42.06
CA LEU A 320 42.47 76.55 43.38
C LEU A 320 43.88 76.87 43.89
N GLU A 321 44.84 75.97 43.68
CA GLU A 321 46.24 76.17 44.10
C GLU A 321 46.94 77.27 43.28
N VAL A 322 46.73 77.31 41.95
CA VAL A 322 47.23 78.41 41.09
C VAL A 322 46.64 79.76 41.51
N TRP A 323 45.34 79.83 41.81
CA TRP A 323 44.70 81.06 42.27
C TRP A 323 45.21 81.54 43.63
N LYS A 324 45.59 80.63 44.55
CA LYS A 324 46.27 81.01 45.81
C LYS A 324 47.63 81.67 45.52
N GLN A 325 48.39 81.12 44.57
CA GLN A 325 49.72 81.63 44.21
C GLN A 325 49.64 83.03 43.56
N GLU A 326 48.77 83.22 42.57
CA GLU A 326 48.62 84.52 41.89
C GLU A 326 48.02 85.58 42.83
N LYS A 327 47.12 85.21 43.75
CA LYS A 327 46.63 86.11 44.81
C LYS A 327 47.75 86.61 45.72
N ASN A 328 48.76 85.78 46.00
CA ASN A 328 49.92 86.20 46.79
C ASN A 328 50.85 87.11 45.98
N ARG A 329 51.04 86.85 44.68
CA ARG A 329 51.83 87.68 43.77
C ARG A 329 51.23 89.08 43.57
N LEU A 330 49.93 89.17 43.29
CA LEU A 330 49.27 90.46 43.08
C LEU A 330 49.29 91.35 44.33
N ARG A 331 49.34 90.76 45.54
CA ARG A 331 49.55 91.52 46.78
C ARG A 331 50.92 92.21 46.83
N GLN A 332 51.98 91.56 46.34
CA GLN A 332 53.33 92.14 46.30
C GLN A 332 53.42 93.29 45.28
N ILE A 333 52.81 93.14 44.10
CA ILE A 333 52.86 94.17 43.04
C ILE A 333 52.13 95.46 43.47
N ILE A 334 51.11 95.36 44.32
CA ILE A 334 50.36 96.52 44.84
C ILE A 334 51.15 97.31 45.91
N GLU A 335 52.17 96.72 46.54
CA GLU A 335 53.04 97.43 47.50
C GLU A 335 54.12 98.30 46.83
N ASP A 336 54.38 98.13 45.53
CA ASP A 336 55.62 98.59 44.86
C ASP A 336 55.48 99.79 43.88
N GLN A 337 54.34 100.50 43.81
CA GLN A 337 54.16 101.61 42.84
C GLN A 337 53.53 102.91 43.39
N GLU A 338 54.31 103.99 43.37
CA GLU A 338 53.82 105.39 43.38
C GLU A 338 54.12 106.11 42.06
N LEU A 339 53.27 107.07 41.68
CA LEU A 339 53.29 107.74 40.38
C LEU A 339 54.28 108.91 40.28
N ASN A 340 54.71 109.23 39.06
CA ASN A 340 54.99 110.63 38.70
C ASN A 340 54.57 110.95 37.25
N HIS A 341 54.30 112.23 36.98
CA HIS A 341 53.61 112.78 35.81
C HIS A 341 54.50 113.83 35.09
N ILE A 342 53.96 114.53 34.07
CA ILE A 342 54.58 115.68 33.33
C ILE A 342 55.48 115.20 32.15
N ASP A 343 55.45 115.76 30.92
CA ASP A 343 54.99 117.08 30.48
C ASP A 343 54.12 117.05 29.18
N GLY A 344 52.95 117.68 29.23
CA GLY A 344 51.98 117.70 28.12
C GLY A 344 52.28 118.70 27.00
N HIS A 345 53.23 119.63 27.19
CA HIS A 345 53.45 120.74 26.24
C HIS A 345 54.34 120.40 25.03
N ARG A 346 54.99 119.24 25.02
CA ARG A 346 55.69 118.71 23.83
C ARG A 346 54.70 118.13 22.82
N LEU A 347 53.75 117.34 23.32
CA LEU A 347 52.77 116.55 22.56
C LEU A 347 51.90 117.41 21.61
N GLN A 348 51.61 118.65 21.98
CA GLN A 348 50.70 119.52 21.23
C GLN A 348 51.30 120.07 19.93
N ARG A 349 52.65 120.16 19.80
CA ARG A 349 53.29 120.48 18.51
C ARG A 349 53.34 119.27 17.59
N ASP A 350 53.72 118.12 18.15
CA ASP A 350 53.77 116.87 17.40
C ASP A 350 52.39 116.54 16.81
N LYS A 351 51.31 116.79 17.56
CA LYS A 351 49.91 116.63 17.12
C LYS A 351 49.60 117.34 15.79
N GLN A 352 50.08 118.57 15.57
CA GLN A 352 49.78 119.32 14.35
C GLN A 352 50.56 118.83 13.13
N MET A 353 51.83 118.47 13.30
CA MET A 353 52.62 117.83 12.23
C MET A 353 52.09 116.44 11.89
N LEU A 354 51.64 115.68 12.89
CA LEU A 354 50.99 114.39 12.67
C LEU A 354 49.67 114.53 11.92
N THR A 355 48.84 115.56 12.15
CA THR A 355 47.52 115.66 11.46
C THR A 355 47.62 115.77 9.94
N GLU A 356 48.57 116.53 9.39
CA GLU A 356 48.73 116.65 7.92
C GLU A 356 49.34 115.38 7.29
N ALA A 357 50.23 114.70 8.02
CA ALA A 357 50.74 113.39 7.60
C ALA A 357 49.63 112.31 7.63
N LEU A 358 48.73 112.40 8.60
CA LEU A 358 47.61 111.51 8.84
C LEU A 358 46.51 111.66 7.79
N GLU A 359 46.23 112.85 7.25
CA GLU A 359 45.31 113.01 6.11
C GLU A 359 45.83 112.34 4.83
N LYS A 360 47.12 112.47 4.51
CA LYS A 360 47.73 111.79 3.36
C LYS A 360 47.81 110.28 3.56
N ALA A 361 48.09 109.83 4.79
CA ALA A 361 48.04 108.42 5.14
C ALA A 361 46.60 107.87 5.03
N TYR A 362 45.57 108.64 5.39
CA TYR A 362 44.17 108.20 5.24
C TYR A 362 43.76 108.00 3.79
N ALA A 363 44.19 108.85 2.85
CA ALA A 363 43.89 108.67 1.43
C ALA A 363 44.44 107.33 0.89
N HIS A 364 45.74 107.06 1.12
CA HIS A 364 46.35 105.77 0.73
C HIS A 364 45.76 104.58 1.51
N ARG A 365 45.40 104.75 2.78
CA ARG A 365 44.72 103.71 3.55
C ARG A 365 43.35 103.38 2.96
N GLN A 366 42.60 104.37 2.47
CA GLN A 366 41.28 104.17 1.90
C GLN A 366 41.35 103.37 0.59
N GLU A 367 42.32 103.67 -0.28
CA GLU A 367 42.60 102.91 -1.51
C GLU A 367 43.04 101.46 -1.20
N ALA A 368 43.89 101.27 -0.19
CA ALA A 368 44.29 99.95 0.29
C ALA A 368 43.11 99.14 0.87
N ILE A 369 42.20 99.78 1.63
CA ILE A 369 40.99 99.17 2.16
C ILE A 369 40.05 98.73 1.03
N GLU A 370 39.90 99.54 -0.03
CA GLU A 370 39.02 99.18 -1.16
C GLU A 370 39.59 97.99 -1.98
N LEU A 371 40.91 97.91 -2.13
CA LEU A 371 41.57 96.74 -2.71
C LEU A 371 41.45 95.50 -1.82
N GLN A 372 41.59 95.66 -0.50
CA GLN A 372 41.43 94.58 0.46
C GLN A 372 39.99 94.03 0.47
N SER A 373 38.97 94.90 0.49
CA SER A 373 37.55 94.50 0.41
C SER A 373 37.27 93.60 -0.82
N LYS A 374 37.85 93.95 -1.98
CA LYS A 374 37.69 93.17 -3.23
C LYS A 374 38.41 91.81 -3.21
N VAL A 375 39.41 91.63 -2.34
CA VAL A 375 40.06 90.33 -2.09
C VAL A 375 39.25 89.54 -1.07
N ASP A 376 38.82 90.17 0.02
CA ASP A 376 38.03 89.56 1.08
C ASP A 376 36.67 89.06 0.57
N GLU A 377 35.98 89.83 -0.28
CA GLU A 377 34.73 89.41 -0.97
C GLU A 377 34.92 88.11 -1.77
N LYS A 378 36.03 87.99 -2.50
CA LYS A 378 36.35 86.78 -3.27
C LYS A 378 36.73 85.61 -2.36
N LEU A 379 37.44 85.89 -1.27
CA LEU A 379 37.82 84.87 -0.28
C LEU A 379 36.56 84.30 0.39
N ILE A 380 35.62 85.16 0.79
CA ILE A 380 34.29 84.80 1.31
C ILE A 380 33.49 83.96 0.29
N GLU A 381 33.49 84.34 -0.99
CA GLU A 381 32.77 83.58 -2.02
C GLU A 381 33.33 82.15 -2.21
N GLN A 382 34.65 81.97 -2.10
CA GLN A 382 35.30 80.66 -2.23
C GLN A 382 35.18 79.82 -0.94
N THR A 383 35.31 80.42 0.24
CA THR A 383 35.12 79.69 1.51
C THR A 383 33.67 79.22 1.67
N ALA A 384 32.68 80.02 1.29
CA ALA A 384 31.27 79.61 1.28
C ALA A 384 31.02 78.34 0.44
N LYS A 385 31.64 78.24 -0.75
CA LYS A 385 31.53 77.05 -1.63
C LYS A 385 32.18 75.81 -1.01
N VAL A 386 33.27 75.97 -0.27
CA VAL A 386 33.92 74.87 0.46
C VAL A 386 33.07 74.44 1.66
N GLU A 387 32.49 75.39 2.41
CA GLU A 387 31.58 75.10 3.53
C GLU A 387 30.29 74.41 3.08
N ASP A 388 29.72 74.77 1.93
CA ASP A 388 28.57 74.08 1.34
C ASP A 388 28.93 72.63 0.95
N ALA A 389 30.09 72.41 0.32
CA ALA A 389 30.56 71.08 -0.03
C ALA A 389 30.86 70.20 1.20
N LEU A 390 31.38 70.79 2.28
CA LEU A 390 31.57 70.11 3.56
C LEU A 390 30.23 69.74 4.20
N ARG A 391 29.25 70.66 4.24
CA ARG A 391 27.90 70.37 4.75
C ARG A 391 27.24 69.19 4.02
N ASP A 392 27.39 69.10 2.69
CA ASP A 392 26.90 67.95 1.93
C ASP A 392 27.66 66.64 2.26
N TYR A 393 28.98 66.71 2.46
CA TYR A 393 29.79 65.56 2.91
C TYR A 393 29.37 65.10 4.32
N HIS A 394 29.28 66.00 5.30
CA HIS A 394 28.86 65.69 6.67
C HIS A 394 27.45 65.08 6.69
N ARG A 395 26.49 65.64 5.94
CA ARG A 395 25.13 65.08 5.82
C ARG A 395 25.11 63.67 5.23
N LEU A 396 25.98 63.37 4.27
CA LEU A 396 26.14 62.03 3.72
C LEU A 396 26.81 61.07 4.72
N ALA A 397 27.80 61.55 5.48
CA ALA A 397 28.50 60.78 6.51
C ALA A 397 27.60 60.44 7.72
N GLU A 398 26.75 61.38 8.17
CA GLU A 398 25.69 61.13 9.15
C GLU A 398 24.71 60.06 8.67
N LYS A 399 24.21 60.17 7.43
CA LYS A 399 23.30 59.19 6.82
C LYS A 399 23.93 57.79 6.72
N LEU A 400 25.26 57.72 6.57
CA LEU A 400 26.04 56.48 6.57
C LEU A 400 26.49 56.01 7.96
N GLN A 401 26.15 56.75 9.03
CA GLN A 401 26.55 56.47 10.42
C GLN A 401 28.09 56.34 10.58
N LEU A 402 28.81 57.32 10.01
CA LEU A 402 30.27 57.47 10.11
C LEU A 402 30.71 58.55 11.11
N ILE A 403 29.78 59.44 11.50
CA ILE A 403 29.98 60.51 12.48
C ILE A 403 28.87 60.37 13.54
N PRO A 404 29.14 60.50 14.86
CA PRO A 404 30.45 60.68 15.49
C PRO A 404 31.35 59.43 15.40
N SER A 405 32.61 59.54 15.85
CA SER A 405 33.64 58.46 15.81
C SER A 405 33.25 57.14 16.51
N THR A 406 32.21 57.17 17.36
CA THR A 406 31.61 56.00 18.03
C THR A 406 30.50 55.31 17.22
N ALA A 407 30.15 55.83 16.04
CA ALA A 407 29.09 55.28 15.21
C ALA A 407 29.47 53.92 14.60
N LYS A 408 28.47 53.06 14.33
CA LYS A 408 28.65 51.64 14.00
C LYS A 408 29.57 51.36 12.81
N ASN A 409 29.65 52.27 11.85
CA ASN A 409 30.47 52.12 10.65
C ASN A 409 31.80 52.89 10.73
N ALA A 410 31.99 53.75 11.75
CA ALA A 410 33.16 54.62 11.87
C ALA A 410 34.46 53.89 12.24
N LYS A 411 34.38 52.66 12.77
CA LYS A 411 35.54 51.84 13.22
C LYS A 411 36.53 52.60 14.13
N GLY A 412 36.10 53.65 14.84
CA GLY A 412 36.94 54.47 15.72
C GLY A 412 37.71 55.60 15.04
N PHE A 413 37.56 55.81 13.73
CA PHE A 413 38.14 56.97 13.03
C PHE A 413 37.23 58.18 13.14
N ASN A 414 37.80 59.37 13.30
CA ASN A 414 37.04 60.61 13.19
C ASN A 414 36.93 61.01 11.70
N PHE A 415 35.71 61.06 11.18
CA PHE A 415 35.42 61.45 9.79
C PHE A 415 34.96 62.90 9.66
N GLU A 416 34.97 63.66 10.76
CA GLU A 416 34.66 65.08 10.79
C GLU A 416 35.83 65.91 10.22
N ILE A 417 35.56 66.65 9.14
CA ILE A 417 36.53 67.53 8.49
C ILE A 417 36.28 68.96 8.98
N GLU A 418 37.31 69.58 9.55
CA GLU A 418 37.30 70.95 10.04
C GLU A 418 38.16 71.84 9.13
N LEU A 419 37.74 73.10 8.97
CA LEU A 419 38.46 74.13 8.22
C LEU A 419 39.37 74.92 9.16
N SER A 420 40.68 74.72 9.04
CA SER A 420 41.65 75.57 9.75
C SER A 420 41.77 76.92 9.05
N ARG A 421 41.35 78.00 9.73
CA ARG A 421 41.39 79.38 9.21
C ARG A 421 42.67 80.13 9.60
N ASP A 422 43.73 79.41 9.95
CA ASP A 422 44.94 80.01 10.51
C ASP A 422 45.79 80.70 9.42
N ALA A 423 46.24 81.94 9.69
CA ALA A 423 46.84 82.81 8.69
C ALA A 423 48.29 82.45 8.31
N SER A 424 48.84 81.41 8.94
CA SER A 424 50.22 80.92 8.79
C SER A 424 50.37 79.78 7.77
N LEU A 425 49.29 79.36 7.13
CA LEU A 425 49.25 78.21 6.22
C LEU A 425 49.70 78.58 4.80
N HIS A 426 50.86 78.07 4.38
CA HIS A 426 51.45 78.36 3.06
C HIS A 426 51.08 77.35 1.96
N ARG A 427 50.31 76.30 2.25
CA ARG A 427 49.86 75.28 1.28
C ARG A 427 48.37 74.98 1.45
N CYS A 428 47.68 74.76 0.33
CA CYS A 428 46.25 74.45 0.33
C CYS A 428 45.88 73.12 1.01
N GLU A 429 46.85 72.22 1.17
CA GLU A 429 46.68 70.90 1.79
C GLU A 429 46.55 71.00 3.32
N ASP A 430 47.15 72.02 3.94
CA ASP A 430 47.17 72.20 5.40
C ASP A 430 45.89 72.91 5.93
N ILE A 431 44.97 73.31 5.04
CA ILE A 431 43.70 74.00 5.37
C ILE A 431 42.65 73.04 5.94
N LEU A 432 42.78 71.74 5.64
CA LEU A 432 41.84 70.69 6.04
C LEU A 432 42.44 69.82 7.14
N SER A 433 41.67 69.55 8.20
CA SER A 433 42.16 68.81 9.37
C SER A 433 42.52 67.33 9.12
N LEU A 434 42.22 66.78 7.94
CA LEU A 434 42.33 65.35 7.64
C LEU A 434 42.71 65.09 6.17
N ASP A 435 43.59 64.10 5.91
CA ASP A 435 43.93 63.68 4.55
C ASP A 435 42.81 62.81 3.93
N LEU A 436 42.03 63.43 3.04
CA LEU A 436 40.94 62.78 2.31
C LEU A 436 41.42 61.67 1.36
N SER A 437 42.69 61.70 0.93
CA SER A 437 43.26 60.78 -0.06
C SER A 437 43.63 59.44 0.57
N SER A 438 44.42 59.46 1.66
CA SER A 438 45.02 58.26 2.23
C SER A 438 44.20 57.56 3.29
N VAL A 439 43.30 58.27 4.00
CA VAL A 439 42.53 57.69 5.12
C VAL A 439 41.05 57.49 4.76
N VAL A 440 40.35 58.56 4.38
CA VAL A 440 38.87 58.55 4.23
C VAL A 440 38.42 57.69 3.04
N LYS A 441 39.09 57.81 1.90
CA LYS A 441 38.72 57.11 0.67
C LYS A 441 38.88 55.58 0.75
N PRO A 442 40.01 55.00 1.24
CA PRO A 442 40.13 53.55 1.34
C PRO A 442 39.21 52.92 2.40
N THR A 443 38.96 53.57 3.54
CA THR A 443 38.03 53.01 4.56
C THR A 443 36.58 52.96 4.05
N ILE A 444 36.14 53.95 3.28
CA ILE A 444 34.84 53.93 2.61
C ILE A 444 34.79 52.84 1.53
N HIS A 445 35.89 52.59 0.82
CA HIS A 445 35.99 51.49 -0.16
C HIS A 445 35.87 50.11 0.51
N GLU A 446 36.58 49.90 1.62
CA GLU A 446 36.53 48.66 2.40
C GLU A 446 35.12 48.40 2.96
N LEU A 447 34.45 49.44 3.47
CA LEU A 447 33.04 49.35 3.90
C LEU A 447 32.12 48.99 2.73
N ARG A 448 32.32 49.58 1.55
CA ARG A 448 31.55 49.26 0.34
C ARG A 448 31.74 47.79 -0.07
N GLU A 449 32.97 47.26 -0.01
CA GLU A 449 33.26 45.86 -0.28
C GLU A 449 32.65 44.92 0.78
N ALA A 450 32.67 45.30 2.06
CA ALA A 450 32.02 44.56 3.13
C ALA A 450 30.48 44.49 2.94
N PHE A 451 29.84 45.61 2.60
CA PHE A 451 28.40 45.60 2.29
C PHE A 451 28.08 44.85 0.99
N SER A 452 28.92 44.98 -0.04
CA SER A 452 28.76 44.25 -1.31
C SER A 452 28.88 42.73 -1.11
N SER A 453 29.90 42.27 -0.39
CA SER A 453 30.10 40.85 -0.08
C SER A 453 28.99 40.29 0.81
N LYS A 454 28.48 41.05 1.78
CA LYS A 454 27.30 40.66 2.56
C LYS A 454 26.05 40.54 1.69
N ALA A 455 25.80 41.52 0.81
CA ALA A 455 24.67 41.49 -0.12
C ALA A 455 24.75 40.31 -1.12
N SER A 456 25.96 39.93 -1.57
CA SER A 456 26.16 38.74 -2.39
C SER A 456 25.89 37.45 -1.61
N ARG A 457 26.40 37.32 -0.38
CA ARG A 457 26.13 36.14 0.48
C ARG A 457 24.65 35.97 0.77
N THR A 458 23.94 37.04 1.11
CA THR A 458 22.49 36.96 1.35
C THR A 458 21.71 36.59 0.09
N ARG A 459 22.15 37.01 -1.11
CA ARG A 459 21.55 36.52 -2.38
C ARG A 459 21.85 35.06 -2.65
N GLU A 460 23.04 34.57 -2.30
CA GLU A 460 23.40 33.16 -2.43
C GLU A 460 22.57 32.30 -1.47
N GLU A 461 22.40 32.75 -0.22
CA GLU A 461 21.48 32.15 0.76
C GLU A 461 20.03 32.13 0.22
N GLU A 462 19.52 33.25 -0.28
CA GLU A 462 18.20 33.38 -0.92
C GLU A 462 18.01 32.39 -2.08
N LEU A 463 18.99 32.28 -2.99
CA LEU A 463 18.98 31.31 -4.09
C LEU A 463 18.93 29.87 -3.58
N THR A 464 19.76 29.49 -2.60
CA THR A 464 19.73 28.11 -2.06
C THR A 464 18.43 27.78 -1.32
N VAL A 465 17.73 28.78 -0.76
CA VAL A 465 16.40 28.61 -0.16
C VAL A 465 15.35 28.46 -1.26
N GLN A 466 15.43 29.24 -2.34
CA GLN A 466 14.53 29.13 -3.49
C GLN A 466 14.68 27.77 -4.21
N GLU A 467 15.90 27.25 -4.38
CA GLU A 467 16.14 25.92 -4.93
C GLU A 467 15.50 24.82 -4.06
N LYS A 468 15.62 24.91 -2.73
CA LYS A 468 14.97 23.98 -1.79
C LYS A 468 13.45 24.10 -1.83
N TYR A 469 12.91 25.31 -1.97
CA TYR A 469 11.47 25.56 -2.14
C TYR A 469 10.95 24.90 -3.42
N ASN A 470 11.59 25.17 -4.57
CA ASN A 470 11.21 24.59 -5.86
C ASN A 470 11.26 23.05 -5.81
N HIS A 471 12.30 22.48 -5.18
CA HIS A 471 12.42 21.03 -5.02
C HIS A 471 11.32 20.42 -4.13
N LEU A 472 10.92 21.10 -3.05
CA LEU A 472 9.77 20.70 -2.23
C LEU A 472 8.45 20.80 -3.01
N GLU A 473 8.29 21.82 -3.85
CA GLU A 473 7.11 21.98 -4.72
C GLU A 473 7.02 20.86 -5.77
N GLU A 474 8.13 20.48 -6.40
CA GLU A 474 8.22 19.31 -7.28
C GLU A 474 7.86 18.00 -6.56
N GLN A 475 8.36 17.78 -5.34
CA GLN A 475 8.02 16.60 -4.54
C GLN A 475 6.52 16.57 -4.18
N LEU A 476 5.94 17.71 -3.80
CA LEU A 476 4.51 17.83 -3.50
C LEU A 476 3.66 17.55 -4.76
N LEU A 477 4.08 18.04 -5.93
CA LEU A 477 3.39 17.81 -7.19
C LEU A 477 3.49 16.34 -7.63
N PHE A 478 4.65 15.70 -7.45
CA PHE A 478 4.81 14.26 -7.65
C PHE A 478 3.87 13.46 -6.74
N LYS A 479 3.84 13.77 -5.43
CA LYS A 479 2.95 13.10 -4.47
C LYS A 479 1.48 13.32 -4.78
N ARG A 480 1.08 14.53 -5.21
CA ARG A 480 -0.29 14.82 -5.65
C ARG A 480 -0.69 13.99 -6.88
N ASN A 481 0.21 13.80 -7.84
CA ASN A 481 -0.03 12.95 -9.00
C ASN A 481 -0.09 11.45 -8.62
N GLU A 482 0.72 11.00 -7.67
CA GLU A 482 0.68 9.64 -7.13
C GLU A 482 -0.66 9.37 -6.43
N THR A 483 -1.13 10.28 -5.56
CA THR A 483 -2.45 10.20 -4.93
C THR A 483 -3.57 10.17 -5.97
N SER A 484 -3.55 11.04 -6.97
CA SER A 484 -4.55 11.05 -8.05
C SER A 484 -4.56 9.74 -8.86
N SER A 485 -3.39 9.12 -9.07
CA SER A 485 -3.29 7.81 -9.72
C SER A 485 -3.87 6.68 -8.85
N LEU A 486 -3.63 6.71 -7.54
CA LEU A 486 -4.19 5.75 -6.58
C LEU A 486 -5.71 5.90 -6.45
N GLU A 487 -6.21 7.13 -6.37
CA GLU A 487 -7.64 7.45 -6.32
C GLU A 487 -8.37 7.00 -7.60
N GLY A 488 -7.75 7.19 -8.76
CA GLY A 488 -8.24 6.65 -10.04
C GLY A 488 -8.19 5.12 -10.16
N LYS A 489 -7.32 4.43 -9.41
CA LYS A 489 -7.34 2.96 -9.27
C LYS A 489 -8.45 2.52 -8.32
N TYR A 490 -8.59 3.21 -7.19
CA TYR A 490 -9.65 2.95 -6.20
C TYR A 490 -11.04 3.07 -6.83
N GLN A 491 -11.34 4.16 -7.55
CA GLN A 491 -12.62 4.33 -8.25
C GLN A 491 -12.91 3.23 -9.28
N LYS A 492 -11.88 2.74 -9.99
CA LYS A 492 -12.06 1.61 -10.93
C LYS A 492 -12.40 0.31 -10.21
N LEU A 493 -11.75 0.05 -9.08
CA LEU A 493 -11.99 -1.13 -8.26
C LEU A 493 -13.36 -1.06 -7.57
N GLU A 494 -13.75 0.10 -7.05
CA GLU A 494 -15.08 0.33 -6.46
C GLU A 494 -16.20 0.13 -7.49
N ASN A 495 -16.01 0.63 -8.73
CA ASN A 495 -16.96 0.39 -9.82
C ASN A 495 -16.99 -1.09 -10.26
N HIS A 496 -15.86 -1.81 -10.20
CA HIS A 496 -15.83 -3.26 -10.44
C HIS A 496 -16.69 -4.00 -9.41
N TYR A 497 -16.46 -3.76 -8.12
CA TYR A 497 -17.23 -4.37 -7.04
C TYR A 497 -18.73 -4.01 -7.09
N LYS A 498 -19.09 -2.77 -7.47
CA LYS A 498 -20.49 -2.39 -7.67
C LYS A 498 -21.15 -3.19 -8.79
N ASN A 499 -20.48 -3.32 -9.94
CA ASN A 499 -20.97 -4.11 -11.07
C ASN A 499 -21.09 -5.59 -10.71
N GLU A 500 -20.08 -6.18 -10.06
CA GLU A 500 -20.12 -7.59 -9.62
C GLU A 500 -21.28 -7.83 -8.64
N ARG A 501 -21.47 -6.94 -7.66
CA ARG A 501 -22.60 -7.01 -6.72
C ARG A 501 -23.95 -6.92 -7.43
N GLU A 502 -24.08 -6.09 -8.47
CA GLU A 502 -25.30 -5.96 -9.26
C GLU A 502 -25.56 -7.20 -10.15
N THR A 503 -24.52 -7.79 -10.74
CA THR A 503 -24.64 -9.07 -11.46
C THR A 503 -24.98 -10.25 -10.54
N LEU A 504 -24.42 -10.30 -9.34
CA LEU A 504 -24.77 -11.31 -8.34
C LEU A 504 -26.20 -11.11 -7.80
N ALA A 505 -26.62 -9.87 -7.53
CA ALA A 505 -27.97 -9.57 -7.09
C ALA A 505 -29.03 -9.97 -8.14
N SER A 506 -28.81 -9.63 -9.41
CA SER A 506 -29.71 -10.02 -10.50
C SER A 506 -29.69 -11.54 -10.78
N TYR A 507 -28.56 -12.21 -10.60
CA TYR A 507 -28.49 -13.68 -10.65
C TYR A 507 -29.29 -14.34 -9.51
N LEU A 508 -29.13 -13.85 -8.27
CA LEU A 508 -29.90 -14.33 -7.12
C LEU A 508 -31.40 -14.07 -7.29
N GLU A 509 -31.79 -12.93 -7.84
CA GLU A 509 -33.20 -12.64 -8.14
C GLU A 509 -33.76 -13.59 -9.21
N SER A 510 -32.98 -13.91 -10.26
CA SER A 510 -33.35 -14.93 -11.25
C SER A 510 -33.54 -16.30 -10.60
N LYS A 511 -32.63 -16.72 -9.71
CA LYS A 511 -32.73 -18.01 -9.01
C LYS A 511 -33.88 -18.05 -8.01
N ALA A 512 -34.17 -16.96 -7.30
CA ALA A 512 -35.35 -16.87 -6.44
C ALA A 512 -36.66 -17.01 -7.23
N ARG A 513 -36.73 -16.44 -8.44
CA ARG A 513 -37.89 -16.62 -9.35
C ARG A 513 -38.01 -18.07 -9.83
N GLU A 514 -36.93 -18.67 -10.32
CA GLU A 514 -36.91 -20.09 -10.71
C GLU A 514 -37.34 -21.02 -9.55
N THR A 515 -36.88 -20.76 -8.32
CA THR A 515 -37.29 -21.53 -7.13
C THR A 515 -38.78 -21.36 -6.84
N SER A 516 -39.32 -20.14 -6.90
CA SER A 516 -40.76 -19.86 -6.69
C SER A 516 -41.64 -20.52 -7.76
N GLU A 517 -41.20 -20.55 -9.02
CA GLU A 517 -41.89 -21.25 -10.11
C GLU A 517 -41.92 -22.77 -9.86
N LEU A 518 -40.79 -23.37 -9.45
CA LEU A 518 -40.71 -24.80 -9.11
C LEU A 518 -41.51 -25.16 -7.85
N GLU A 519 -41.52 -24.30 -6.82
CA GLU A 519 -42.35 -24.47 -5.64
C GLU A 519 -43.85 -24.43 -6.00
N GLN A 520 -44.24 -23.55 -6.91
CA GLN A 520 -45.62 -23.48 -7.42
C GLN A 520 -45.98 -24.73 -8.24
N GLU A 521 -45.09 -25.24 -9.09
CA GLU A 521 -45.29 -26.48 -9.84
C GLU A 521 -45.42 -27.70 -8.89
N VAL A 522 -44.54 -27.81 -7.90
CA VAL A 522 -44.60 -28.86 -6.88
C VAL A 522 -45.89 -28.77 -6.06
N ALA A 523 -46.37 -27.57 -5.72
CA ALA A 523 -47.65 -27.38 -5.03
C ALA A 523 -48.85 -27.80 -5.90
N GLN A 524 -48.84 -27.47 -7.19
CA GLN A 524 -49.87 -27.92 -8.15
C GLN A 524 -49.86 -29.44 -8.33
N MET A 525 -48.68 -30.05 -8.47
CA MET A 525 -48.52 -31.50 -8.58
C MET A 525 -49.00 -32.23 -7.33
N LYS A 526 -48.68 -31.73 -6.13
CA LYS A 526 -49.20 -32.26 -4.86
C LYS A 526 -50.73 -32.16 -4.80
N ALA A 527 -51.31 -30.99 -5.10
CA ALA A 527 -52.76 -30.81 -5.09
C ALA A 527 -53.50 -31.72 -6.11
N SER A 528 -52.91 -31.92 -7.30
CA SER A 528 -53.43 -32.84 -8.31
C SER A 528 -53.37 -34.30 -7.83
N ASN A 529 -52.24 -34.71 -7.25
CA ASN A 529 -52.05 -36.05 -6.71
C ASN A 529 -52.97 -36.33 -5.51
N ASP A 530 -53.19 -35.35 -4.63
CA ASP A 530 -54.13 -35.44 -3.50
C ASP A 530 -55.58 -35.56 -3.99
N SER A 531 -55.95 -34.89 -5.10
CA SER A 531 -57.28 -35.06 -5.74
C SER A 531 -57.42 -36.47 -6.32
N ALA A 532 -56.44 -36.93 -7.10
CA ALA A 532 -56.45 -38.26 -7.70
C ALA A 532 -56.47 -39.38 -6.64
N LEU A 533 -55.75 -39.19 -5.52
CA LEU A 533 -55.78 -40.10 -4.37
C LEU A 533 -57.16 -40.12 -3.71
N ARG A 534 -57.78 -38.95 -3.50
CA ARG A 534 -59.16 -38.87 -2.96
C ARG A 534 -60.19 -39.52 -3.88
N GLU A 535 -60.10 -39.30 -5.19
CA GLU A 535 -60.97 -39.93 -6.19
C GLU A 535 -60.81 -41.45 -6.18
N SER A 536 -59.56 -41.96 -6.15
CA SER A 536 -59.26 -43.39 -6.03
C SER A 536 -59.77 -43.99 -4.72
N GLN A 537 -59.62 -43.27 -3.60
CA GLN A 537 -60.13 -43.68 -2.28
C GLN A 537 -61.67 -43.77 -2.28
N GLN A 538 -62.36 -42.76 -2.85
CA GLN A 538 -63.82 -42.77 -2.98
C GLN A 538 -64.32 -43.92 -3.88
N ALA A 539 -63.61 -44.21 -4.97
CA ALA A 539 -63.93 -45.33 -5.85
C ALA A 539 -63.71 -46.70 -5.16
N LEU A 540 -62.68 -46.82 -4.32
CA LEU A 540 -62.45 -48.00 -3.47
C LEU A 540 -63.59 -48.17 -2.47
N ASP A 541 -63.98 -47.10 -1.77
CA ASP A 541 -65.05 -47.12 -0.77
C ASP A 541 -66.42 -47.47 -1.39
N SER A 542 -66.73 -46.93 -2.58
CA SER A 542 -67.97 -47.28 -3.29
C SER A 542 -67.97 -48.74 -3.76
N ALA A 543 -66.87 -49.22 -4.37
CA ALA A 543 -66.73 -50.61 -4.79
C ALA A 543 -66.80 -51.58 -3.60
N TYR A 544 -66.24 -51.21 -2.44
CA TYR A 544 -66.34 -51.99 -1.21
C TYR A 544 -67.78 -52.04 -0.67
N SER A 545 -68.53 -50.93 -0.77
CA SER A 545 -69.96 -50.90 -0.42
C SER A 545 -70.80 -51.79 -1.35
N GLU A 546 -70.56 -51.75 -2.66
CA GLU A 546 -71.22 -52.62 -3.65
C GLU A 546 -70.89 -54.10 -3.42
N TYR A 547 -69.63 -54.42 -3.14
CA TYR A 547 -69.20 -55.77 -2.75
C TYR A 547 -69.95 -56.26 -1.50
N LYS A 548 -70.05 -55.41 -0.47
CA LYS A 548 -70.75 -55.76 0.78
C LYS A 548 -72.26 -55.93 0.56
N GLN A 549 -72.87 -55.14 -0.33
CA GLN A 549 -74.28 -55.26 -0.69
C GLN A 549 -74.55 -56.56 -1.48
N THR A 550 -73.74 -56.85 -2.50
CA THR A 550 -73.86 -58.09 -3.30
C THR A 550 -73.58 -59.33 -2.45
N GLN A 551 -72.61 -59.28 -1.53
CA GLN A 551 -72.38 -60.33 -0.54
C GLN A 551 -73.62 -60.57 0.33
N LYS A 552 -74.28 -59.50 0.81
CA LYS A 552 -75.54 -59.61 1.59
C LYS A 552 -76.66 -60.23 0.77
N GLN A 553 -76.83 -59.82 -0.49
CA GLN A 553 -77.82 -60.39 -1.40
C GLN A 553 -77.57 -61.89 -1.64
N LEU A 554 -76.33 -62.31 -1.85
CA LEU A 554 -75.98 -63.74 -1.99
C LEU A 554 -76.27 -64.56 -0.72
N TYR A 555 -76.12 -63.97 0.48
CA TYR A 555 -76.55 -64.63 1.73
C TYR A 555 -78.07 -64.74 1.81
N GLU A 556 -78.82 -63.69 1.46
CA GLU A 556 -80.29 -63.70 1.45
C GLU A 556 -80.86 -64.67 0.41
N GLU A 557 -80.32 -64.72 -0.80
CA GLU A 557 -80.69 -65.69 -1.84
C GLU A 557 -80.38 -67.13 -1.40
N LYS A 558 -79.24 -67.35 -0.74
CA LYS A 558 -78.87 -68.66 -0.20
C LYS A 558 -79.81 -69.09 0.93
N GLU A 559 -80.24 -68.18 1.79
CA GLU A 559 -81.22 -68.44 2.85
C GLU A 559 -82.58 -68.78 2.25
N GLN A 560 -83.08 -67.98 1.30
CA GLN A 560 -84.32 -68.27 0.57
C GLN A 560 -84.26 -69.61 -0.18
N MET A 561 -83.13 -69.96 -0.79
CA MET A 561 -82.98 -71.27 -1.46
C MET A 561 -82.93 -72.43 -0.45
N ASN A 562 -82.32 -72.24 0.72
CA ASN A 562 -82.35 -73.23 1.80
C ASN A 562 -83.77 -73.42 2.35
N ASP A 563 -84.54 -72.34 2.54
CA ASP A 563 -85.93 -72.41 3.00
C ASP A 563 -86.83 -73.08 1.97
N ALA A 564 -86.66 -72.77 0.67
CA ALA A 564 -87.38 -73.44 -0.40
C ALA A 564 -87.04 -74.94 -0.49
N LEU A 565 -85.76 -75.30 -0.28
CA LEU A 565 -85.34 -76.70 -0.15
C LEU A 565 -85.97 -77.36 1.07
N LEU A 566 -86.01 -76.70 2.22
CA LEU A 566 -86.63 -77.22 3.44
C LEU A 566 -88.13 -77.47 3.25
N GLN A 567 -88.87 -76.51 2.68
CA GLN A 567 -90.28 -76.67 2.31
C GLN A 567 -90.49 -77.83 1.32
N SER A 568 -89.59 -78.01 0.34
CA SER A 568 -89.67 -79.15 -0.58
C SER A 568 -89.43 -80.49 0.13
N ILE A 569 -88.56 -80.53 1.14
CA ILE A 569 -88.31 -81.71 1.98
C ILE A 569 -89.51 -81.98 2.90
N GLU A 570 -90.17 -80.95 3.44
CA GLU A 570 -91.42 -81.07 4.20
C GLU A 570 -92.55 -81.64 3.33
N LEU A 571 -92.74 -81.13 2.12
CA LEU A 571 -93.72 -81.66 1.16
C LEU A 571 -93.41 -83.13 0.80
N LEU A 572 -92.14 -83.47 0.53
CA LEU A 572 -91.72 -84.85 0.25
C LEU A 572 -91.88 -85.78 1.47
N THR A 573 -91.65 -85.28 2.69
CA THR A 573 -91.81 -86.09 3.92
C THR A 573 -93.28 -86.28 4.29
N MET A 574 -94.14 -85.27 4.11
CA MET A 574 -95.60 -85.42 4.20
C MET A 574 -96.13 -86.41 3.16
N TYR A 575 -95.73 -86.29 1.89
CA TYR A 575 -96.12 -87.24 0.84
C TYR A 575 -95.64 -88.67 1.14
N LYS A 576 -94.44 -88.82 1.70
CA LYS A 576 -93.92 -90.11 2.18
C LYS A 576 -94.69 -90.66 3.39
N MET A 577 -95.19 -89.79 4.28
CA MET A 577 -96.09 -90.19 5.37
C MET A 577 -97.44 -90.65 4.82
N GLU A 578 -98.07 -89.90 3.90
CA GLU A 578 -99.32 -90.33 3.26
C GLU A 578 -99.19 -91.68 2.55
N ILE A 579 -98.09 -91.91 1.82
CA ILE A 579 -97.82 -93.22 1.20
C ILE A 579 -97.66 -94.29 2.27
N ARG A 580 -96.91 -94.03 3.34
CA ARG A 580 -96.74 -94.97 4.45
C ARG A 580 -98.07 -95.30 5.12
N ASP A 581 -98.93 -94.33 5.36
CA ASP A 581 -100.23 -94.53 6.01
C ASP A 581 -101.21 -95.25 5.09
N LYS A 582 -101.19 -94.96 3.77
CA LYS A 582 -101.90 -95.76 2.76
C LYS A 582 -101.40 -97.21 2.77
N VAL A 583 -100.10 -97.45 2.72
CA VAL A 583 -99.48 -98.80 2.79
C VAL A 583 -99.83 -99.51 4.09
N ASN A 584 -99.76 -98.84 5.24
CA ASN A 584 -100.20 -99.39 6.53
C ASN A 584 -101.69 -99.73 6.52
N SER A 585 -102.55 -98.89 5.92
CA SER A 585 -103.98 -99.20 5.79
C SER A 585 -104.25 -100.42 4.90
N TYR A 586 -103.44 -100.63 3.85
CA TYR A 586 -103.51 -101.83 3.02
C TYR A 586 -102.92 -103.06 3.74
N SER A 587 -101.88 -102.88 4.55
CA SER A 587 -101.30 -103.93 5.41
C SER A 587 -102.33 -104.39 6.45
N ASN A 588 -102.96 -103.46 7.16
CA ASN A 588 -104.00 -103.78 8.14
C ASN A 588 -105.21 -104.46 7.49
N LYS A 589 -105.63 -104.03 6.29
CA LYS A 589 -106.69 -104.73 5.53
C LYS A 589 -106.27 -106.13 5.08
N LEU A 590 -105.01 -106.33 4.70
CA LEU A 590 -104.46 -107.65 4.42
C LEU A 590 -104.41 -108.52 5.68
N GLU A 591 -104.10 -107.93 6.84
CA GLU A 591 -104.02 -108.60 8.13
C GLU A 591 -105.41 -108.95 8.70
N GLU A 592 -106.42 -108.09 8.52
CA GLU A 592 -107.84 -108.39 8.74
C GLU A 592 -108.32 -109.54 7.85
N VAL A 593 -107.96 -109.53 6.56
CA VAL A 593 -108.27 -110.65 5.63
C VAL A 593 -107.52 -111.92 6.05
N TYR A 594 -106.28 -111.82 6.52
CA TYR A 594 -105.51 -112.97 7.00
C TYR A 594 -106.11 -113.56 8.28
N GLN A 595 -106.55 -112.74 9.23
CA GLN A 595 -107.29 -113.18 10.42
C GLN A 595 -108.65 -113.79 10.05
N PHE A 596 -109.35 -113.25 9.06
CA PHE A 596 -110.60 -113.83 8.56
C PHE A 596 -110.37 -115.21 7.93
N VAL A 597 -109.30 -115.38 7.14
CA VAL A 597 -108.93 -116.65 6.49
C VAL A 597 -108.37 -117.68 7.48
N CYS A 598 -107.73 -117.27 8.58
CA CYS A 598 -107.30 -118.19 9.65
C CYS A 598 -108.40 -118.54 10.66
N SER A 599 -109.60 -117.96 10.53
CA SER A 599 -110.77 -118.20 11.39
C SER A 599 -111.86 -119.04 10.70
N SER A 600 -111.53 -119.72 9.60
CA SER A 600 -112.40 -120.62 8.82
C SER A 600 -111.60 -121.77 8.23
#